data_AF-A0A6M4INM6-F1
#
_entry.id   AF-A0A6M4INM6-F1
#
_cell.length_a   1.000
_cell.length_b   1.000
_cell.length_c   1.000
_cell.angle_alpha   90.00
_cell.angle_beta   90.00
_cell.angle_gamma   90.00
#
_symmetry.space_group_name_H-M   'P 1'
#
loop_
_entity.id
_entity.type
_entity.pdbx_description
1 polymer ?
#
loop_
_entity_poly.entity_id
_entity_poly.type
_entity_poly.pdbx_seq_one_letter_code
_entity_poly.pdbx_strand_id
1 'polypeptide(L)'
;MRTSRRVATAMAFTCACTSAIASLAQAQVTPTAAGATAPATPSTPEMRWRFDQCMGGVTYGAPFKWALSYGGGMVYEGDRIDLCALAVAKVGLGGAGASIGLAKSYGSMGTGSAITGGIIRTFGDPLNATARRTYVGGAVHFWPLLALGGEIGYYVRLGDEAGASSHGKKVITWSAGFGF
;
A
#
# COMPACT_ATOMS: atom_id res chain seq x y z
N MET A 1 38.26 -50.76 -14.17
CA MET A 1 39.36 -49.79 -14.40
C MET A 1 38.79 -48.50 -14.97
N ARG A 2 39.37 -47.35 -14.58
CA ARG A 2 39.12 -45.96 -15.03
C ARG A 2 37.96 -45.17 -14.39
N THR A 3 38.24 -44.74 -13.16
CA THR A 3 38.25 -43.34 -12.66
C THR A 3 37.96 -42.17 -13.63
N SER A 4 37.09 -41.24 -13.20
CA SER A 4 37.23 -39.76 -13.24
C SER A 4 35.89 -39.12 -12.80
N ARG A 5 35.63 -38.65 -11.56
CA ARG A 5 36.05 -37.45 -10.78
C ARG A 5 35.70 -36.06 -11.37
N ARG A 6 34.71 -35.43 -10.68
CA ARG A 6 34.51 -33.99 -10.33
C ARG A 6 34.15 -33.06 -11.51
N VAL A 7 33.24 -32.10 -11.40
CA VAL A 7 33.20 -30.93 -10.50
C VAL A 7 31.78 -30.33 -10.52
N ALA A 8 31.22 -29.97 -9.37
CA ALA A 8 30.29 -28.84 -9.26
C ALA A 8 30.32 -28.32 -7.81
N THR A 9 30.92 -27.15 -7.67
CA THR A 9 31.19 -26.42 -6.44
C THR A 9 29.89 -25.89 -5.85
N ALA A 10 29.53 -26.30 -4.63
CA ALA A 10 28.44 -25.71 -3.88
C ALA A 10 28.91 -24.41 -3.22
N MET A 11 28.32 -23.27 -3.61
CA MET A 11 28.46 -22.01 -2.88
C MET A 11 27.52 -22.04 -1.67
N ALA A 12 28.08 -22.24 -0.48
CA ALA A 12 27.39 -22.03 0.78
C ALA A 12 27.48 -20.54 1.15
N PHE A 13 26.34 -19.85 1.19
CA PHE A 13 26.22 -18.51 1.76
C PHE A 13 26.02 -18.66 3.28
N THR A 14 27.12 -18.57 4.02
CA THR A 14 27.12 -18.33 5.47
C THR A 14 26.97 -16.83 5.72
N CYS A 15 25.79 -16.39 6.17
CA CYS A 15 25.62 -15.04 6.70
C CYS A 15 25.85 -15.10 8.22
N ALA A 16 26.92 -14.45 8.67
CA ALA A 16 27.39 -14.46 10.05
C ALA A 16 26.46 -13.67 10.98
N CYS A 17 25.93 -14.33 12.01
CA CYS A 17 25.35 -13.67 13.17
C CYS A 17 26.44 -12.86 13.89
N THR A 18 26.38 -11.53 13.77
CA THR A 18 27.28 -10.62 14.49
C THR A 18 26.58 -10.12 15.76
N SER A 19 27.16 -10.54 16.88
CA SER A 19 27.09 -10.03 18.25
C SER A 19 26.19 -8.82 18.56
N ALA A 20 25.19 -9.06 19.42
CA ALA A 20 24.49 -8.04 20.19
C ALA A 20 25.42 -7.43 21.26
N ILE A 21 25.64 -6.12 21.19
CA ILE A 21 26.25 -5.35 22.28
C ILE A 21 25.10 -4.67 23.02
N ALA A 22 24.80 -5.14 24.23
CA ALA A 22 23.83 -4.51 25.12
C ALA A 22 24.44 -3.21 25.66
N SER A 23 24.02 -2.07 25.13
CA SER A 23 24.33 -0.76 25.71
C SER A 23 23.48 -0.58 26.98
N LEU A 24 24.14 -0.56 28.14
CA LEU A 24 23.56 -0.11 29.41
C LEU A 24 23.18 1.37 29.27
N ALA A 25 21.88 1.64 29.09
CA ALA A 25 21.34 2.99 29.17
C ALA A 25 21.33 3.43 30.63
N GLN A 26 22.19 4.38 31.00
CA GLN A 26 22.09 5.08 32.27
C GLN A 26 20.84 5.95 32.25
N ALA A 27 19.88 5.64 33.11
CA ALA A 27 18.73 6.50 33.37
C ALA A 27 19.22 7.78 34.06
N GLN A 28 19.42 8.85 33.30
CA GLN A 28 19.55 10.19 33.86
C GLN A 28 18.16 10.69 34.23
N VAL A 29 17.85 10.68 35.53
CA VAL A 29 16.70 11.37 36.09
C VAL A 29 16.89 12.86 35.82
N THR A 30 16.15 13.38 34.85
CA THR A 30 16.11 14.82 34.59
C THR A 30 15.10 15.42 35.57
N PRO A 31 15.46 16.42 36.40
CA PRO A 31 14.50 17.04 37.29
C PRO A 31 13.42 17.75 36.48
N THR A 32 12.16 17.41 36.76
CA THR A 32 10.96 18.04 36.23
C THR A 32 10.93 19.51 36.65
N ALA A 33 11.16 20.43 35.72
CA ALA A 33 10.88 21.83 35.94
C ALA A 33 9.36 22.02 36.01
N ALA A 34 8.89 22.39 37.21
CA ALA A 34 7.50 22.72 37.45
C ALA A 34 7.08 23.97 36.66
N GLY A 35 6.01 23.82 35.87
CA GLY A 35 4.97 24.82 35.59
C GLY A 35 5.40 26.26 35.33
N ALA A 36 5.53 26.60 34.05
CA ALA A 36 5.06 27.88 33.54
C ALA A 36 4.00 27.58 32.46
N THR A 37 2.73 27.56 32.87
CA THR A 37 1.59 27.59 31.95
C THR A 37 1.56 28.95 31.27
N ALA A 38 2.36 29.11 30.21
CA ALA A 38 2.07 30.12 29.21
C ALA A 38 0.73 29.72 28.56
N PRO A 39 -0.24 30.64 28.41
CA PRO A 39 -1.42 30.34 27.61
C PRO A 39 -0.93 29.95 26.22
N ALA A 40 -1.27 28.74 25.78
CA ALA A 40 -1.02 28.31 24.41
C ALA A 40 -1.74 29.32 23.52
N THR A 41 -0.97 30.19 22.86
CA THR A 41 -1.47 31.05 21.79
C THR A 41 -2.26 30.13 20.85
N PRO A 42 -3.52 30.45 20.50
CA PRO A 42 -4.26 29.63 19.55
C PRO A 42 -3.44 29.58 18.27
N SER A 43 -2.77 28.46 18.04
CA SER A 43 -2.01 28.24 16.83
C SER A 43 -3.05 28.28 15.72
N THR A 44 -3.03 29.34 14.92
CA THR A 44 -3.66 29.30 13.60
C THR A 44 -3.28 27.97 12.98
N PRO A 45 -4.23 27.11 12.59
CA PRO A 45 -3.90 25.81 12.02
C PRO A 45 -2.94 26.07 10.87
N GLU A 46 -1.69 25.65 11.06
CA GLU A 46 -0.63 25.91 10.11
C GLU A 46 -0.92 25.01 8.91
N MET A 47 -1.66 25.55 7.95
CA MET A 47 -2.04 24.86 6.71
C MET A 47 -0.76 24.54 5.92
N ARG A 48 -0.22 23.34 6.16
CA ARG A 48 1.05 22.92 5.60
C ARG A 48 0.89 21.54 4.99
N TRP A 49 1.28 21.43 3.72
CA TRP A 49 1.42 20.14 3.06
C TRP A 49 2.49 19.31 3.77
N ARG A 50 2.10 18.11 4.21
CA ARG A 50 3.00 17.16 4.87
C ARG A 50 2.98 15.83 4.10
N PHE A 51 4.09 15.12 4.13
CA PHE A 51 4.10 13.74 3.65
C PHE A 51 3.66 12.83 4.79
N ASP A 52 2.58 12.08 4.56
CA ASP A 52 2.06 11.13 5.54
C ASP A 52 1.46 9.90 4.87
N GLN A 53 1.12 8.89 5.68
CA GLN A 53 0.33 7.75 5.27
C GLN A 53 -1.13 8.17 5.06
N CYS A 54 -1.65 7.92 3.87
CA CYS A 54 -3.02 8.28 3.51
C CYS A 54 -3.97 7.09 3.52
N MET A 55 -3.43 5.89 3.26
CA MET A 55 -4.19 4.64 3.30
C MET A 55 -3.25 3.49 3.57
N GLY A 56 -3.76 2.38 4.09
CA GLY A 56 -3.00 1.16 4.19
C GLY A 56 -3.71 0.11 5.02
N GLY A 57 -3.76 -1.10 4.50
CA GLY A 57 -4.33 -2.23 5.20
C GLY A 57 -4.53 -3.45 4.33
N VAL A 58 -5.44 -4.32 4.78
CA VAL A 58 -5.61 -5.68 4.26
C VAL A 58 -6.99 -5.81 3.64
N THR A 59 -7.01 -6.33 2.42
CA THR A 59 -8.23 -6.46 1.61
C THR A 59 -8.34 -7.86 1.03
N TYR A 60 -9.57 -8.27 0.76
CA TYR A 60 -9.89 -9.47 -0.01
C TYR A 60 -10.69 -9.11 -1.26
N GLY A 61 -10.29 -9.62 -2.42
CA GLY A 61 -11.08 -9.49 -3.65
C GLY A 61 -10.33 -9.79 -4.95
N ALA A 62 -10.89 -9.39 -6.08
CA ALA A 62 -10.33 -9.63 -7.40
C ALA A 62 -9.47 -8.44 -7.89
N PRO A 63 -8.29 -8.69 -8.49
CA PRO A 63 -7.72 -10.00 -8.81
C PRO A 63 -6.84 -10.62 -7.72
N PHE A 64 -6.60 -9.91 -6.62
CA PHE A 64 -5.48 -10.16 -5.72
C PHE A 64 -5.70 -11.26 -4.66
N LYS A 65 -6.92 -11.77 -4.47
CA LYS A 65 -7.32 -12.59 -3.31
C LYS A 65 -7.06 -11.79 -2.04
N TRP A 66 -6.17 -12.26 -1.15
CA TRP A 66 -5.69 -11.47 -0.02
C TRP A 66 -4.58 -10.52 -0.47
N ALA A 67 -4.75 -9.23 -0.19
CA ALA A 67 -3.80 -8.20 -0.53
C ALA A 67 -3.50 -7.27 0.66
N LEU A 68 -2.22 -6.95 0.81
CA LEU A 68 -1.74 -5.86 1.62
C LEU A 68 -1.57 -4.62 0.74
N SER A 69 -1.99 -3.47 1.24
CA SER A 69 -1.85 -2.18 0.58
C SER A 69 -1.22 -1.16 1.51
N TYR A 70 -0.43 -0.27 0.94
CA TYR A 70 0.15 0.88 1.64
C TYR A 70 0.17 2.07 0.68
N GLY A 71 -0.37 3.19 1.12
CA GLY A 71 -0.42 4.42 0.35
C GLY A 71 -0.01 5.63 1.18
N GLY A 72 0.86 6.44 0.61
CA GLY A 72 1.36 7.66 1.24
C GLY A 72 1.50 8.77 0.21
N GLY A 73 1.57 10.00 0.70
CA GLY A 73 1.66 11.15 -0.17
C GLY A 73 1.49 12.48 0.54
N MET A 74 1.13 13.51 -0.22
CA MET A 74 0.98 14.86 0.30
C MET A 74 -0.43 15.03 0.87
N VAL A 75 -0.49 15.35 2.17
CA VAL A 75 -1.73 15.59 2.91
C VAL A 75 -1.94 17.08 3.12
N TYR A 76 -3.18 17.52 2.90
CA TYR A 76 -3.70 18.82 3.26
C TYR A 76 -4.84 18.62 4.26
N GLU A 77 -4.64 19.07 5.48
CA GLU A 77 -5.65 19.04 6.55
C GLU A 77 -6.42 20.37 6.55
N GLY A 78 -7.75 20.28 6.55
CA GLY A 78 -8.63 21.44 6.60
C GLY A 78 -9.76 21.23 7.59
N ASP A 79 -10.37 22.31 8.09
CA ASP A 79 -11.37 22.26 9.17
C ASP A 79 -12.55 21.31 8.94
N ARG A 80 -12.84 20.94 7.68
CA ARG A 80 -13.95 20.05 7.30
C ARG A 80 -13.55 18.90 6.39
N ILE A 81 -12.41 19.00 5.72
CA ILE A 81 -12.02 18.11 4.62
C ILE A 81 -10.52 17.94 4.67
N ASP A 82 -10.08 16.69 4.70
CA ASP A 82 -8.69 16.33 4.51
C ASP A 82 -8.52 15.76 3.09
N LEU A 83 -7.51 16.26 2.38
CA LEU A 83 -7.17 15.83 1.03
C LEU A 83 -5.81 15.16 1.05
N CYS A 84 -5.67 14.05 0.34
CA CYS A 84 -4.37 13.46 0.11
C CYS A 84 -4.13 13.16 -1.38
N ALA A 85 -3.03 13.70 -1.93
CA ALA A 85 -2.46 13.25 -3.19
C ALA A 85 -1.51 12.09 -2.92
N LEU A 86 -1.90 10.88 -3.31
CA LEU A 86 -1.31 9.63 -2.84
C LEU A 86 -0.75 8.77 -3.96
N ALA A 87 0.25 7.98 -3.60
CA ALA A 87 0.71 6.82 -4.34
C ALA A 87 0.49 5.56 -3.49
N VAL A 88 -0.02 4.49 -4.09
CA VAL A 88 -0.38 3.23 -3.42
C VAL A 88 0.36 2.09 -4.07
N ALA A 89 0.97 1.25 -3.25
CA ALA A 89 1.38 -0.08 -3.62
C ALA A 89 0.39 -1.10 -3.04
N LYS A 90 -0.01 -2.09 -3.84
CA LYS A 90 -0.87 -3.20 -3.42
C LYS A 90 -0.21 -4.52 -3.84
N VAL A 91 -0.06 -5.47 -2.93
CA VAL A 91 0.55 -6.77 -3.19
C VAL A 91 -0.34 -7.85 -2.58
N GLY A 92 -0.70 -8.85 -3.37
CA GLY A 92 -1.50 -9.97 -2.93
C GLY A 92 -1.14 -11.27 -3.64
N LEU A 93 -1.83 -12.34 -3.25
CA LEU A 93 -1.58 -13.69 -3.78
C LEU A 93 -1.84 -13.78 -5.29
N GLY A 94 -2.79 -12.98 -5.80
CA GLY A 94 -3.15 -12.95 -7.22
C GLY A 94 -2.35 -11.96 -8.07
N GLY A 95 -1.50 -11.10 -7.49
CA GLY A 95 -0.81 -10.05 -8.24
C GLY A 95 -0.20 -8.94 -7.40
N ALA A 96 0.40 -7.96 -8.07
CA ALA A 96 0.80 -6.70 -7.47
C ALA A 96 0.32 -5.52 -8.34
N GLY A 97 0.17 -4.35 -7.75
CA GLY A 97 -0.25 -3.14 -8.44
C GLY A 97 0.35 -1.90 -7.80
N ALA A 98 0.42 -0.85 -8.61
CA ALA A 98 0.81 0.49 -8.19
C ALA A 98 -0.20 1.48 -8.78
N SER A 99 -0.62 2.46 -7.98
CA SER A 99 -1.57 3.49 -8.42
C SER A 99 -1.25 4.83 -7.79
N ILE A 100 -1.70 5.90 -8.44
CA ILE A 100 -1.67 7.26 -7.91
C ILE A 100 -3.07 7.83 -7.92
N GLY A 101 -3.36 8.79 -7.06
CA GLY A 101 -4.70 9.36 -7.01
C GLY A 101 -4.89 10.45 -5.98
N LEU A 102 -6.16 10.73 -5.72
CA LEU A 102 -6.62 11.68 -4.72
C LEU A 102 -7.58 10.98 -3.78
N ALA A 103 -7.29 11.04 -2.49
CA ALA A 103 -8.21 10.68 -1.41
C ALA A 103 -8.79 11.94 -0.78
N LYS A 104 -10.02 11.79 -0.31
CA LYS A 104 -10.73 12.78 0.47
C LYS A 104 -11.38 12.11 1.66
N SER A 105 -11.03 12.61 2.84
CA SER A 105 -11.60 12.16 4.11
C SER A 105 -12.53 13.23 4.68
N TYR A 106 -13.56 12.76 5.38
CA TYR A 106 -14.64 13.54 5.96
C TYR A 106 -14.80 13.15 7.42
N GLY A 107 -14.91 14.15 8.28
CA GLY A 107 -15.27 13.97 9.68
C GLY A 107 -14.26 13.18 10.52
N SER A 108 -14.49 13.16 11.83
CA SER A 108 -13.61 12.49 12.79
C SER A 108 -13.68 10.96 12.77
N MET A 109 -14.66 10.37 12.09
CA MET A 109 -14.86 8.91 12.03
C MET A 109 -14.02 8.22 10.95
N GLY A 110 -13.16 8.98 10.25
CA GLY A 110 -12.31 8.47 9.19
C GLY A 110 -13.11 7.97 7.99
N THR A 111 -14.24 8.60 7.67
CA THR A 111 -14.99 8.32 6.45
C THR A 111 -14.31 8.93 5.24
N GLY A 112 -14.36 8.29 4.08
CA GLY A 112 -13.70 8.87 2.91
C GLY A 112 -13.94 8.13 1.61
N SER A 113 -13.34 8.72 0.58
CA SER A 113 -13.35 8.19 -0.78
C SER A 113 -12.06 8.54 -1.49
N ALA A 114 -11.58 7.67 -2.37
CA ALA A 114 -10.46 7.98 -3.25
C ALA A 114 -10.76 7.58 -4.69
N ILE A 115 -10.09 8.27 -5.61
CA ILE A 115 -10.04 7.89 -7.03
C ILE A 115 -8.58 7.69 -7.38
N THR A 116 -8.25 6.51 -7.90
CA THR A 116 -6.88 6.16 -8.29
C THR A 116 -6.81 5.68 -9.73
N GLY A 117 -5.70 5.97 -10.38
CA GLY A 117 -5.31 5.42 -11.69
C GLY A 117 -4.01 4.65 -11.54
N GLY A 118 -3.86 3.51 -12.21
CA GLY A 118 -2.68 2.69 -12.01
C GLY A 118 -2.54 1.49 -12.93
N ILE A 119 -1.55 0.68 -12.58
CA ILE A 119 -1.19 -0.55 -13.26
C ILE A 119 -1.30 -1.74 -12.31
N ILE A 120 -1.72 -2.88 -12.84
CA ILE A 120 -1.83 -4.14 -12.11
C ILE A 120 -1.12 -5.23 -12.91
N ARG A 121 -0.28 -6.01 -12.26
CA ARG A 121 0.33 -7.24 -12.78
C ARG A 121 -0.25 -8.44 -12.03
N THR A 122 -0.96 -9.30 -12.74
CA THR A 122 -1.47 -10.56 -12.19
C THR A 122 -0.39 -11.64 -12.15
N PHE A 123 -0.51 -12.57 -11.20
CA PHE A 123 0.37 -13.72 -11.05
C PHE A 123 -0.32 -15.01 -11.52
N GLY A 124 0.09 -16.17 -11.00
CA GLY A 124 -0.27 -17.49 -11.52
C GLY A 124 -1.78 -17.77 -11.56
N ASP A 125 -2.49 -17.55 -10.46
CA ASP A 125 -3.92 -17.84 -10.34
C ASP A 125 -4.68 -16.64 -9.74
N PRO A 126 -4.90 -15.57 -10.53
CA PRO A 126 -5.66 -14.41 -10.10
C PRO A 126 -7.17 -14.71 -10.10
N LEU A 127 -7.91 -14.02 -9.24
CA LEU A 127 -9.37 -14.08 -9.29
C LEU A 127 -9.90 -13.26 -10.47
N ASN A 128 -10.73 -13.86 -11.32
CA ASN A 128 -11.46 -13.18 -12.39
C ASN A 128 -10.59 -12.34 -13.35
N ALA A 129 -9.32 -12.72 -13.54
CA ALA A 129 -8.41 -12.07 -14.47
C ALA A 129 -7.56 -13.12 -15.19
N THR A 130 -6.93 -12.75 -16.31
CA THR A 130 -5.94 -13.63 -16.93
C THR A 130 -4.63 -13.59 -16.15
N ALA A 131 -4.04 -14.76 -15.90
CA ALA A 131 -2.76 -14.93 -15.23
C ALA A 131 -1.59 -14.28 -16.00
N ARG A 132 -0.60 -13.78 -15.25
CA ARG A 132 0.66 -13.22 -15.78
C ARG A 132 0.46 -12.08 -16.79
N ARG A 133 -0.59 -11.27 -16.62
CA ARG A 133 -0.90 -10.14 -17.49
C ARG A 133 -0.77 -8.82 -16.76
N THR A 134 -0.49 -7.78 -17.53
CA THR A 134 -0.49 -6.41 -17.05
C THR A 134 -1.77 -5.72 -17.52
N TYR A 135 -2.40 -4.97 -16.64
CA TYR A 135 -3.56 -4.15 -16.93
C TYR A 135 -3.30 -2.71 -16.50
N VAL A 136 -3.93 -1.75 -17.16
CA VAL A 136 -3.94 -0.33 -16.81
C VAL A 136 -5.38 0.14 -16.68
N GLY A 137 -5.65 1.04 -15.75
CA GLY A 137 -7.01 1.47 -15.47
C GLY A 137 -7.10 2.34 -14.24
N GLY A 138 -8.28 2.34 -13.62
CA GLY A 138 -8.53 3.11 -12.41
C GLY A 138 -9.58 2.49 -11.53
N ALA A 139 -9.64 2.98 -10.30
CA ALA A 139 -10.52 2.48 -9.27
C ALA A 139 -11.06 3.62 -8.40
N VAL A 140 -12.25 3.37 -7.83
CA VAL A 140 -12.86 4.19 -6.80
C VAL A 140 -12.84 3.39 -5.51
N HIS A 141 -12.41 4.04 -4.45
CA HIS A 141 -12.34 3.50 -3.10
C HIS A 141 -13.35 4.25 -2.25
N PHE A 142 -14.04 3.53 -1.37
CA PHE A 142 -15.04 4.11 -0.48
C PHE A 142 -15.01 3.40 0.87
N TRP A 143 -14.96 4.18 1.95
CA TRP A 143 -14.90 3.64 3.31
C TRP A 143 -15.83 4.43 4.24
N PRO A 144 -17.02 3.89 4.55
CA PRO A 144 -18.03 4.60 5.33
C PRO A 144 -17.82 4.55 6.86
N LEU A 145 -16.86 3.76 7.37
CA LEU A 145 -16.63 3.69 8.81
C LEU A 145 -15.23 3.15 9.14
N LEU A 146 -14.44 3.92 9.91
CA LEU A 146 -13.22 3.43 10.59
C LEU A 146 -12.30 2.58 9.68
N ALA A 147 -12.03 3.06 8.47
CA ALA A 147 -11.22 2.40 7.44
C ALA A 147 -11.76 1.05 6.91
N LEU A 148 -12.95 0.59 7.34
CA LEU A 148 -13.67 -0.48 6.65
C LEU A 148 -14.23 0.09 5.36
N GLY A 149 -13.86 -0.52 4.24
CA GLY A 149 -14.24 -0.02 2.94
C GLY A 149 -14.14 -1.06 1.85
N GLY A 150 -14.32 -0.57 0.63
CA GLY A 150 -14.12 -1.34 -0.57
C GLY A 150 -13.62 -0.50 -1.73
N GLU A 151 -13.14 -1.21 -2.72
CA GLU A 151 -12.68 -0.68 -3.99
C GLU A 151 -13.48 -1.34 -5.11
N ILE A 152 -13.83 -0.57 -6.14
CA ILE A 152 -14.28 -1.09 -7.43
C ILE A 152 -13.46 -0.40 -8.52
N GLY A 153 -12.92 -1.16 -9.45
CA GLY A 153 -12.11 -0.63 -10.54
C GLY A 153 -12.34 -1.31 -11.87
N TYR A 154 -11.86 -0.66 -12.91
CA TYR A 154 -11.94 -1.13 -14.28
C TYR A 154 -10.58 -0.97 -14.95
N TYR A 155 -10.05 -2.07 -15.45
CA TYR A 155 -8.74 -2.11 -16.07
C TYR A 155 -8.77 -2.83 -17.41
N VAL A 156 -7.94 -2.37 -18.34
CA VAL A 156 -7.74 -2.93 -19.67
C VAL A 156 -6.34 -3.54 -19.77
N ARG A 157 -6.26 -4.71 -20.40
CA ARG A 157 -5.01 -5.45 -20.57
C ARG A 157 -4.07 -4.68 -21.49
N LEU A 158 -2.81 -4.56 -21.08
CA LEU A 158 -1.73 -4.06 -21.93
C LEU A 158 -1.17 -5.20 -22.79
N GLY A 159 -0.98 -4.91 -24.08
CA GLY A 159 -0.43 -5.83 -25.07
C GLY A 159 -1.50 -6.64 -25.81
N ASP A 160 -1.29 -6.79 -27.11
CA ASP A 160 -2.06 -7.70 -27.96
C ASP A 160 -1.32 -9.04 -28.06
N GLU A 161 -2.08 -10.11 -27.89
CA GLU A 161 -1.61 -11.42 -28.33
C GLU A 161 -2.24 -11.67 -29.70
N ALA A 162 -1.40 -11.85 -30.71
CA ALA A 162 -1.84 -12.26 -32.03
C ALA A 162 -2.63 -13.58 -31.89
N GLY A 163 -3.94 -13.54 -32.19
CA GLY A 163 -4.82 -14.71 -32.15
C GLY A 163 -5.52 -15.01 -30.81
N ALA A 164 -5.31 -14.20 -29.76
CA ALA A 164 -6.03 -14.43 -28.50
C ALA A 164 -7.47 -13.91 -28.56
N SER A 165 -8.40 -14.73 -28.06
CA SER A 165 -9.81 -14.36 -27.87
C SER A 165 -9.94 -13.01 -27.13
N SER A 166 -11.02 -12.27 -27.39
CA SER A 166 -11.34 -11.00 -26.70
C SER A 166 -11.59 -11.17 -25.19
N HIS A 167 -11.71 -12.41 -24.71
CA HIS A 167 -11.85 -12.74 -23.30
C HIS A 167 -10.61 -12.30 -22.50
N GLY A 168 -10.85 -11.60 -21.39
CA GLY A 168 -9.78 -11.12 -20.51
C GLY A 168 -9.04 -9.86 -21.00
N LYS A 169 -9.53 -9.18 -22.05
CA LYS A 169 -9.02 -7.84 -22.41
C LYS A 169 -9.41 -6.77 -21.38
N LYS A 170 -10.47 -7.01 -20.61
CA LYS A 170 -11.02 -6.13 -19.59
C LYS A 170 -11.16 -6.91 -18.29
N VAL A 171 -10.84 -6.27 -17.18
CA VAL A 171 -11.06 -6.82 -15.84
C VAL A 171 -11.76 -5.79 -14.97
N ILE A 172 -12.78 -6.24 -14.24
CA ILE A 172 -13.40 -5.47 -13.17
C ILE A 172 -12.73 -5.93 -11.88
N THR A 173 -12.09 -4.99 -11.19
CA THR A 173 -11.49 -5.23 -9.88
C THR A 173 -12.51 -4.89 -8.80
N TRP A 174 -12.45 -5.62 -7.71
CA TRP A 174 -13.20 -5.30 -6.51
C TRP A 174 -12.45 -5.80 -5.30
N SER A 175 -12.53 -5.10 -4.18
CA SER A 175 -12.05 -5.63 -2.91
C SER A 175 -12.80 -5.02 -1.74
N ALA A 176 -12.84 -5.71 -0.62
CA ALA A 176 -13.35 -5.22 0.64
C ALA A 176 -12.36 -5.54 1.76
N GLY A 177 -12.28 -4.69 2.79
CA GLY A 177 -11.34 -4.89 3.87
C GLY A 177 -11.14 -3.64 4.73
N PHE A 178 -10.03 -3.63 5.44
CA PHE A 178 -9.66 -2.58 6.38
C PHE A 178 -8.46 -1.80 5.88
N GLY A 179 -8.42 -0.50 6.20
CA GLY A 179 -7.28 0.37 5.91
C GLY A 179 -7.34 1.07 4.56
N PHE A 180 -8.55 1.44 4.12
CA PHE A 180 -8.74 2.34 2.99
C PHE A 180 -8.53 3.80 3.37
#